data_AF-A0A3M7PJI0-F1
#
_entry.id   AF-A0A3M7PJI0-F1
#
_cell.length_a   1.000
_cell.length_b   1.000
_cell.length_c   1.000
_cell.angle_alpha   90.00
_cell.angle_beta   90.00
_cell.angle_gamma   90.00
#
_symmetry.space_group_name_H-M   'P 1'
#
loop_
_entity.id
_entity.type
_entity.pdbx_description
1 polymer ?
#
loop_
_entity_poly.entity_id
_entity_poly.type
_entity_poly.pdbx_seq_one_letter_code
_entity_poly.pdbx_strand_id
1 'polypeptide(L)'
;MLEASKLVFSNQFTSLIVVGDFNYPAIKWSDKGFPEIIPFDIDSQIFVDNMHDCFLEQIVERPTFQNMNGETTNILDLVLTSCPFRATDLINKPSLGALEKGHHIL
;
A
#
# COMPACT_ATOMS: atom_id res chain seq x y z
N MET A 1 5.07 -12.41 -1.35
CA MET A 1 5.10 -11.99 0.08
C MET A 1 5.45 -13.16 0.99
N LEU A 2 4.74 -14.29 0.87
CA LEU A 2 4.93 -15.48 1.72
C LEU A 2 6.39 -15.95 1.89
N GLU A 3 7.16 -16.11 0.81
CA GLU A 3 8.57 -16.56 0.92
C GLU A 3 9.44 -15.57 1.70
N ALA A 4 9.23 -14.27 1.52
CA ALA A 4 9.98 -13.25 2.26
C ALA A 4 9.58 -13.25 3.75
N SER A 5 8.29 -13.42 4.06
CA SER A 5 7.82 -13.52 5.44
C SER A 5 8.40 -14.74 6.16
N LYS A 6 8.59 -15.88 5.50
CA LYS A 6 9.29 -17.05 6.08
C LYS A 6 10.70 -16.72 6.56
N LEU A 7 11.42 -15.85 5.86
CA LEU A 7 12.78 -15.46 6.26
C LEU A 7 12.76 -14.61 7.56
N VAL A 8 11.72 -13.80 7.77
CA VAL A 8 11.49 -13.10 9.04
C VAL A 8 11.15 -14.10 10.16
N PHE A 9 10.23 -15.04 9.91
CA PHE A 9 9.84 -16.06 10.91
C PHE A 9 10.99 -17.00 11.30
N SER A 10 11.92 -17.26 10.39
CA SER A 10 13.12 -18.04 10.66
C SER A 10 14.25 -17.23 11.33
N ASN A 11 13.97 -15.99 11.75
CA ASN A 11 14.92 -15.05 12.38
C ASN A 11 16.15 -14.72 11.53
N GLN A 12 16.08 -14.88 10.20
CA GLN A 12 17.14 -14.43 9.30
C GLN A 12 17.09 -12.91 9.07
N PHE A 13 15.90 -12.33 9.16
CA PHE A 13 15.67 -10.89 9.11
C PHE A 13 14.74 -10.47 10.25
N THR A 14 14.81 -9.19 10.64
CA THR A 14 14.02 -8.67 11.77
C THR A 14 12.66 -8.11 11.37
N SER A 15 12.47 -7.77 10.10
CA SER A 15 11.22 -7.22 9.55
C SER A 15 11.21 -7.32 8.03
N LEU A 16 10.01 -7.27 7.44
CA LEU A 16 9.80 -7.19 6.00
C LEU A 16 9.18 -5.82 5.65
N ILE A 17 9.67 -5.19 4.59
CA ILE A 17 9.07 -4.03 3.96
C ILE A 17 8.90 -4.35 2.46
N VAL A 18 7.71 -4.10 1.93
CA VAL A 18 7.40 -4.20 0.50
C VAL A 18 6.87 -2.85 0.05
N VAL A 19 7.46 -2.27 -1.00
CA VAL A 19 7.10 -0.96 -1.53
C VAL A 19 6.92 -1.03 -3.03
N GLY A 20 5.98 -0.25 -3.56
CA GLY A 20 5.80 -0.11 -5.00
C GLY A 20 4.42 0.40 -5.39
N ASP A 21 4.22 0.50 -6.71
CA ASP A 21 2.93 0.71 -7.33
C ASP A 21 2.23 -0.65 -7.48
N PHE A 22 1.13 -0.85 -6.74
CA PHE A 22 0.36 -2.10 -6.75
C PHE A 22 -0.85 -2.01 -7.67
N ASN A 23 -1.32 -0.80 -7.96
CA ASN A 23 -2.43 -0.53 -8.89
C ASN A 23 -3.72 -1.35 -8.64
N TYR A 24 -4.18 -1.41 -7.38
CA TYR A 24 -5.48 -1.99 -7.00
C TYR A 24 -6.54 -0.90 -6.74
N PRO A 25 -7.20 -0.37 -7.78
CA PRO A 25 -8.17 0.73 -7.62
C PRO A 25 -9.48 0.33 -6.92
N ALA A 26 -9.77 -0.97 -6.83
CA ALA A 26 -10.94 -1.49 -6.16
C ALA A 26 -10.79 -1.61 -4.65
N ILE A 27 -9.57 -1.45 -4.12
CA ILE A 27 -9.30 -1.40 -2.69
C ILE A 27 -9.41 0.04 -2.21
N LYS A 28 -10.32 0.27 -1.26
CA LYS A 28 -10.44 1.51 -0.52
C LYS A 28 -9.73 1.35 0.82
N TRP A 29 -8.49 1.81 0.84
CA TRP A 29 -7.66 1.85 2.04
C TRP A 29 -8.22 2.84 3.06
N SER A 30 -8.14 2.46 4.33
CA SER A 30 -8.67 3.22 5.47
C SER A 30 -7.68 3.11 6.62
N ASP A 31 -7.58 4.15 7.43
CA ASP A 31 -6.83 4.17 8.68
C ASP A 31 -7.48 3.30 9.78
N LYS A 32 -8.71 2.83 9.53
CA LYS A 32 -9.53 2.10 10.51
C LYS A 32 -9.88 0.71 10.00
N GLY A 33 -9.06 -0.27 10.40
CA GLY A 33 -9.37 -1.69 10.25
C GLY A 33 -9.05 -2.25 8.86
N PHE A 34 -9.87 -3.21 8.41
CA PHE A 34 -9.69 -3.85 7.12
C PHE A 34 -10.08 -2.90 5.98
N PRO A 35 -9.35 -2.92 4.85
CA PRO A 35 -9.72 -2.12 3.71
C PRO A 35 -11.07 -2.57 3.14
N GLU A 36 -11.86 -1.62 2.63
CA GLU A 36 -13.09 -1.95 1.91
C GLU A 36 -12.76 -2.33 0.47
N ILE A 37 -13.36 -3.39 -0.03
CA ILE A 37 -13.15 -3.85 -1.41
C ILE A 37 -14.46 -3.69 -2.18
N ILE A 38 -14.39 -3.11 -3.38
CA ILE A 38 -15.56 -3.04 -4.27
C ILE A 38 -16.10 -4.47 -4.48
N PRO A 39 -17.42 -4.71 -4.31
CA PRO A 39 -17.99 -6.05 -4.43
C PRO A 39 -17.58 -6.75 -5.73
N PHE A 40 -17.30 -8.05 -5.61
CA PHE A 40 -16.91 -8.95 -6.70
C PHE A 40 -15.49 -8.77 -7.28
N ASP A 41 -14.66 -7.90 -6.72
CA ASP A 41 -13.23 -7.84 -7.06
C ASP A 41 -12.42 -8.91 -6.31
N ILE A 42 -12.34 -10.10 -6.91
CA ILE A 42 -11.70 -11.28 -6.31
C ILE A 42 -10.18 -11.09 -6.19
N ASP A 43 -9.54 -10.43 -7.15
CA ASP A 43 -8.09 -10.24 -7.16
C ASP A 43 -7.64 -9.33 -6.01
N SER A 44 -8.39 -8.26 -5.76
CA SER A 44 -8.19 -7.37 -4.61
C SER A 44 -8.42 -8.09 -3.29
N GLN A 45 -9.44 -8.96 -3.21
CA GLN A 45 -9.69 -9.78 -2.02
C GLN A 45 -8.52 -10.73 -1.73
N ILE A 46 -8.07 -11.47 -2.74
CA ILE A 46 -6.93 -12.39 -2.62
C ILE A 46 -5.67 -11.62 -2.20
N PHE A 47 -5.44 -10.43 -2.76
CA PHE A 47 -4.30 -9.60 -2.38
C PHE A 47 -4.33 -9.19 -0.91
N VAL A 48 -5.48 -8.67 -0.44
CA VAL A 48 -5.67 -8.26 0.96
C VAL A 48 -5.53 -9.44 1.91
N ASP A 49 -6.12 -10.59 1.59
CA ASP A 49 -6.02 -11.80 2.40
C ASP A 49 -4.54 -12.25 2.52
N ASN A 50 -3.80 -12.28 1.40
CA ASN A 50 -2.37 -12.65 1.41
C ASN A 50 -1.50 -11.69 2.25
N MET A 51 -1.80 -10.40 2.21
CA MET A 51 -1.12 -9.40 3.02
C MET A 51 -1.36 -9.68 4.52
N HIS A 52 -2.62 -9.94 4.91
CA HIS A 52 -2.97 -10.26 6.29
C HIS A 52 -2.39 -11.59 6.77
N ASP A 53 -2.41 -12.63 5.94
CA ASP A 53 -1.77 -13.93 6.23
C ASP A 53 -0.25 -13.80 6.43
N CYS A 54 0.35 -12.78 5.83
CA CYS A 54 1.77 -12.45 5.99
C CYS A 54 2.05 -11.48 7.15
N PHE A 55 1.02 -11.10 7.94
CA PHE A 55 1.09 -10.11 9.02
C PHE A 55 1.69 -8.78 8.56
N LEU A 56 1.34 -8.36 7.35
CA LEU A 56 1.75 -7.08 6.79
C LEU A 56 0.66 -6.04 7.01
N GLU A 57 1.09 -4.85 7.37
CA GLU A 57 0.24 -3.67 7.51
C GLU A 57 0.58 -2.66 6.41
N GLN A 58 -0.45 -2.08 5.81
CA GLN A 58 -0.32 -0.94 4.91
C GLN A 58 -0.25 0.34 5.74
N ILE A 59 0.71 1.23 5.45
CA ILE A 59 0.96 2.43 6.28
C ILE A 59 0.87 3.76 5.52
N VAL A 60 0.42 3.74 4.26
CA VAL A 60 0.24 4.97 3.48
C VAL A 60 -1.14 5.55 3.80
N GLU A 61 -1.20 6.75 4.35
CA GLU A 61 -2.49 7.33 4.82
C GLU A 61 -3.13 8.30 3.82
N ARG A 62 -2.36 8.76 2.84
CA ARG A 62 -2.78 9.80 1.89
C ARG A 62 -2.87 9.24 0.48
N PRO A 63 -3.85 9.66 -0.33
CA PRO A 63 -3.95 9.22 -1.72
C PRO A 63 -2.64 9.48 -2.47
N THR A 64 -2.28 8.51 -3.28
CA THR A 64 -1.03 8.54 -4.06
C THR A 64 -1.30 8.79 -5.54
N PHE A 65 -2.56 8.96 -5.93
CA PHE A 65 -2.92 9.25 -7.30
C PHE A 65 -3.75 10.54 -7.40
N GLN A 66 -3.44 11.36 -8.40
CA GLN A 66 -4.23 12.55 -8.76
C GLN A 66 -4.86 12.40 -10.15
N ASN A 67 -6.12 12.85 -10.27
CA ASN A 67 -6.84 12.93 -11.55
C ASN A 67 -6.47 14.22 -12.32
N MET A 68 -6.98 14.38 -13.55
CA MET A 68 -6.69 15.56 -14.39
C MET A 68 -7.12 16.91 -13.78
N ASN A 69 -8.01 16.91 -12.79
CA ASN A 69 -8.43 18.11 -12.09
C ASN A 69 -7.53 18.44 -10.89
N GLY A 70 -6.46 17.66 -10.66
CA GLY A 70 -5.59 17.78 -9.50
C GLY A 70 -6.21 17.23 -8.21
N GLU A 71 -7.35 16.53 -8.28
CA GLU A 71 -7.99 15.94 -7.11
C GLU A 71 -7.33 14.59 -6.79
N THR A 72 -6.97 14.42 -5.52
CA THR A 72 -6.39 13.19 -4.98
C THR A 72 -7.48 12.15 -4.77
N THR A 73 -7.31 10.93 -5.26
CA THR A 73 -8.36 9.90 -5.24
C THR A 73 -8.00 8.69 -4.39
N ASN A 74 -7.23 7.75 -4.95
CA ASN A 74 -6.93 6.45 -4.36
C ASN A 74 -5.47 6.36 -3.89
N ILE A 75 -5.24 5.42 -2.99
CA ILE A 75 -3.92 4.93 -2.63
C ILE A 75 -3.61 3.73 -3.53
N LEU A 76 -2.67 3.89 -4.45
CA LEU A 76 -2.24 2.84 -5.39
C LEU A 76 -0.80 2.41 -5.14
N ASP A 77 0.01 3.32 -4.60
CA ASP A 77 1.36 3.08 -4.16
C ASP A 77 1.32 2.74 -2.68
N LEU A 78 1.83 1.56 -2.31
CA LEU A 78 1.73 1.05 -0.94
C LEU A 78 3.12 0.87 -0.34
N VAL A 79 3.17 1.09 0.96
CA VAL A 79 4.23 0.59 1.82
C VAL A 79 3.58 -0.42 2.75
N LEU A 80 3.96 -1.69 2.57
CA LEU A 80 3.54 -2.81 3.39
C LEU A 80 4.67 -3.19 4.33
N THR A 81 4.41 -3.37 5.61
CA THR A 81 5.44 -3.67 6.60
C THR A 81 4.97 -4.64 7.66
N SER A 82 5.86 -5.52 8.12
CA SER A 82 5.60 -6.37 9.28
C SER A 82 5.90 -5.67 10.62
N CYS A 83 6.34 -4.40 10.57
CA CYS A 83 6.67 -3.59 11.74
C CYS A 83 6.37 -2.11 11.45
N PRO A 84 5.11 -1.66 11.64
CA PRO A 84 4.66 -0.31 11.25
C PRO A 84 5.46 0.81 11.93
N PHE A 85 5.85 0.62 13.19
CA PHE A 85 6.57 1.64 13.97
C PHE A 85 8.00 1.96 13.48
N ARG A 86 8.54 1.19 12.52
CA ARG A 86 9.89 1.41 11.98
C ARG A 86 9.92 2.29 10.73
N ALA A 87 8.79 2.48 10.07
CA ALA A 87 8.66 3.37 8.93
C ALA A 87 7.86 4.59 9.37
N THR A 88 8.54 5.70 9.59
CA THR A 88 7.95 6.98 10.01
C THR A 88 8.10 8.03 8.93
N ASP A 89 7.33 9.11 9.04
CA ASP A 89 7.50 10.31 8.23
C ASP A 89 7.38 10.06 6.71
N LEU A 90 6.36 9.31 6.29
CA LEU A 90 5.98 9.19 4.88
C LEU A 90 5.51 10.56 4.35
N ILE A 91 6.19 11.07 3.31
CA ILE A 91 5.94 12.41 2.76
C ILE A 91 5.50 12.29 1.30
N ASN A 92 4.20 12.49 1.06
CA ASN A 92 3.69 12.61 -0.30
C ASN A 92 4.20 13.91 -0.96
N LYS A 93 4.86 13.76 -2.10
CA LYS A 93 5.35 14.85 -2.96
C LYS A 93 4.54 14.89 -4.27
N PRO A 94 4.56 16.04 -4.98
CA PRO A 94 3.87 16.18 -6.27
C PRO A 94 4.32 15.13 -7.31
N SER A 95 3.48 14.93 -8.32
CA SER A 95 3.78 14.04 -9.43
C SER A 95 5.07 14.44 -10.15
N LEU A 96 5.82 13.44 -10.60
CA LEU A 96 7.04 13.68 -11.35
C LEU A 96 6.69 14.34 -12.70
N GLY A 97 7.38 15.44 -13.03
CA GLY A 97 7.19 16.15 -14.30
C GLY A 97 5.98 17.09 -14.34
N ALA A 98 5.39 17.43 -13.18
CA ALA A 98 4.21 18.31 -13.07
C ALA A 98 3.02 17.84 -13.93
N LEU A 99 2.85 16.52 -14.03
CA LEU A 99 1.75 15.92 -14.76
C LEU A 99 0.43 16.24 -14.07
N GLU A 100 -0.58 16.68 -14.83
CA GLU A 100 -1.92 16.94 -14.29
C GLU A 100 -2.56 15.67 -13.73
N LYS A 101 -2.29 14.51 -14.33
CA LYS A 101 -2.75 13.20 -13.88
C LYS A 101 -1.56 12.26 -13.67
N GLY A 102 -1.47 11.62 -12.51
CA GLY A 102 -0.37 10.68 -12.24
C GLY A 102 -0.21 10.32 -10.76
N HIS A 103 0.87 9.58 -10.48
CA HIS A 103 1.24 9.16 -9.14
C HIS A 103 2.03 10.25 -8.42
N HIS A 104 1.73 10.43 -7.13
CA HIS A 104 2.53 11.19 -6.18
C HIS A 104 3.77 10.39 -5.80
N ILE A 105 4.86 11.10 -5.51
CA ILE A 105 6.09 10.47 -5.03
C ILE A 105 5.94 10.26 -3.52
N LEU A 106 6.19 9.03 -3.04
CA LEU A 106 6.25 8.67 -1.61
C LEU A 106 7.67 8.79 -1.05
#